data_AF-A0A832CNM1-F1
#
_entry.id   AF-A0A832CNM1-F1
#
_cell.length_a   1.000
_cell.length_b   1.000
_cell.length_c   1.000
_cell.angle_alpha   90.00
_cell.angle_beta   90.00
_cell.angle_gamma   90.00
#
_symmetry.space_group_name_H-M   'P 1'
#
loop_
_entity.id
_entity.type
_entity.pdbx_description
1 polymer ?
#
loop_
_entity_poly.entity_id
_entity_poly.type
_entity_poly.pdbx_seq_one_letter_code
_entity_poly.pdbx_strand_id
1 'polypeptide(L)'
;MTCAELAARIELLQPDALPRDVARMCLLLANTVPDLATLRDETRLAVAWLHTGWRLQSAADQHAAMTEELERLAQQDASRISPDQVRVLIRAIKVQSQVLQLYVGHPQVEV
;
A
#
# COMPACT_ATOMS: atom_id res chain seq x y z
N MET A 1 1.13 -15.54 16.67
CA MET A 1 2.38 -15.68 15.90
C MET A 1 3.21 -14.43 16.13
N THR A 2 4.52 -14.55 16.34
CA THR A 2 5.40 -13.37 16.50
C THR A 2 5.78 -12.79 15.13
N CYS A 3 6.28 -11.55 15.10
CA CYS A 3 6.77 -10.94 13.85
C CYS A 3 7.97 -11.72 13.26
N ALA A 4 8.86 -12.24 14.11
CA ALA A 4 9.98 -13.08 13.69
C ALA A 4 9.50 -14.42 13.09
N GLU A 5 8.48 -15.06 13.70
CA GLU A 5 7.86 -16.26 13.14
C GLU A 5 7.22 -15.97 11.77
N LEU A 6 6.57 -14.82 11.60
CA LEU A 6 5.98 -14.42 10.32
C LEU A 6 7.06 -14.22 9.24
N ALA A 7 8.14 -13.50 9.56
CA ALA A 7 9.24 -13.24 8.64
C ALA A 7 9.88 -14.54 8.13
N ALA A 8 10.20 -15.47 9.04
CA ALA A 8 10.77 -16.76 8.67
C ALA A 8 9.84 -17.55 7.74
N ARG A 9 8.53 -17.48 7.95
CA ARG A 9 7.55 -18.15 7.08
C ARG A 9 7.40 -17.49 5.72
N ILE A 10 7.50 -16.17 5.65
CA ILE A 10 7.50 -15.43 4.39
C ILE A 10 8.75 -15.78 3.57
N GLU A 11 9.92 -15.87 4.20
CA GLU A 11 11.16 -16.27 3.54
C GLU A 11 11.05 -17.69 2.94
N LEU A 12 10.32 -18.60 3.58
CA LEU A 12 10.02 -19.91 3.01
C LEU A 12 9.08 -19.85 1.80
N LEU A 13 8.11 -18.93 1.80
CA LEU A 13 7.18 -18.74 0.67
C LEU A 13 7.85 -18.07 -0.53
N GLN A 14 8.81 -17.17 -0.30
CA GLN A 14 9.57 -16.50 -1.35
C GLN A 14 11.04 -16.40 -0.95
N PRO A 15 11.85 -17.45 -1.25
CA PRO A 15 13.25 -17.52 -0.85
C PRO A 15 14.13 -16.39 -1.41
N ASP A 16 13.76 -15.84 -2.57
CA ASP A 16 14.48 -14.76 -3.23
C ASP A 16 14.02 -13.36 -2.80
N ALA A 17 13.13 -13.26 -1.80
CA ALA A 17 12.67 -11.97 -1.30
C ALA A 17 13.81 -11.22 -0.59
N LEU A 18 13.95 -9.92 -0.90
CA LEU A 18 14.91 -9.10 -0.17
C LEU A 18 14.43 -8.87 1.27
N PRO A 19 15.34 -8.71 2.26
CA PRO A 19 14.94 -8.51 3.65
C PRO A 19 13.98 -7.32 3.87
N ARG A 20 14.14 -6.26 3.07
CA ARG A 20 13.23 -5.10 3.10
C ARG A 20 11.81 -5.43 2.65
N ASP A 21 11.66 -6.36 1.71
CA ASP A 21 10.37 -6.77 1.16
C ASP A 21 9.68 -7.71 2.16
N VAL A 22 10.43 -8.60 2.81
CA VAL A 22 9.95 -9.42 3.92
C VAL A 22 9.44 -8.54 5.07
N ALA A 23 10.24 -7.56 5.51
CA ALA A 23 9.87 -6.65 6.59
C ALA A 23 8.64 -5.81 6.25
N ARG A 24 8.59 -5.24 5.03
CA ARG A 24 7.43 -4.51 4.53
C ARG A 24 6.18 -5.39 4.57
N MET A 25 6.29 -6.62 4.11
CA MET A 25 5.15 -7.52 4.07
C MET A 25 4.70 -7.98 5.45
N CYS A 26 5.62 -8.18 6.40
CA CYS A 26 5.27 -8.42 7.80
C CYS A 26 4.39 -7.29 8.35
N LEU A 27 4.78 -6.03 8.12
CA LEU A 27 4.02 -4.86 8.53
C LEU A 27 2.64 -4.82 7.85
N LEU A 28 2.59 -4.96 6.54
CA LEU A 28 1.33 -4.88 5.78
C LEU A 28 0.34 -5.98 6.19
N LEU A 29 0.82 -7.19 6.42
CA LEU A 29 0.00 -8.30 6.91
C LEU A 29 -0.49 -8.02 8.33
N ALA A 30 0.39 -7.57 9.23
CA ALA A 30 0.01 -7.19 10.59
C ALA A 30 -1.04 -6.07 10.65
N ASN A 31 -0.99 -5.14 9.70
CA ASN A 31 -1.98 -4.06 9.58
C ASN A 31 -3.31 -4.51 8.95
N THR A 32 -3.31 -5.65 8.25
CA THR A 32 -4.48 -6.14 7.49
C THR A 32 -5.27 -7.18 8.28
N VAL A 33 -4.61 -8.05 9.04
CA VAL A 33 -5.28 -9.06 9.85
C VAL A 33 -5.43 -8.60 11.30
N PRO A 34 -6.60 -8.80 11.93
CA PRO A 34 -6.82 -8.41 13.32
C PRO A 34 -6.02 -9.27 14.31
N ASP A 35 -5.68 -10.52 13.93
CA ASP A 35 -4.87 -11.43 14.73
C ASP A 35 -3.87 -12.19 13.85
N LEU A 36 -2.58 -11.96 14.09
CA LEU A 36 -1.48 -12.65 13.41
C LEU A 36 -1.50 -14.17 13.63
N ALA A 37 -2.09 -14.69 14.71
CA ALA A 37 -2.17 -16.14 14.91
C ALA A 37 -2.98 -16.85 13.81
N THR A 38 -3.90 -16.15 13.16
CA THR A 38 -4.70 -16.69 12.04
C THR A 38 -3.87 -17.03 10.81
N LEU A 39 -2.69 -16.42 10.67
CA LEU A 39 -1.75 -16.66 9.58
C LEU A 39 -0.81 -17.84 9.84
N ARG A 40 -1.05 -18.63 10.90
CA ARG A 40 -0.33 -19.90 11.11
C ARG A 40 -0.71 -20.99 10.12
N ASP A 41 -1.88 -20.88 9.50
CA ASP A 41 -2.30 -21.72 8.39
C ASP A 41 -1.57 -21.28 7.11
N GLU A 42 -0.86 -22.21 6.46
CA GLU A 42 -0.07 -21.93 5.24
C GLU A 42 -0.93 -21.42 4.08
N THR A 43 -2.14 -21.97 3.93
CA THR A 43 -3.06 -21.57 2.87
C THR A 43 -3.53 -20.14 3.11
N ARG A 44 -3.90 -19.82 4.36
CA ARG A 44 -4.29 -18.45 4.74
C ARG A 44 -3.16 -17.47 4.58
N LEU A 45 -1.94 -17.85 4.97
CA LEU A 45 -0.75 -17.02 4.79
C LEU A 45 -0.48 -16.75 3.32
N ALA A 46 -0.51 -17.77 2.46
CA ALA A 46 -0.28 -17.62 1.02
C ALA A 46 -1.34 -16.71 0.35
N VAL A 47 -2.62 -16.87 0.72
CA VAL A 47 -3.70 -16.01 0.22
C VAL A 47 -3.54 -14.57 0.72
N ALA A 48 -3.31 -14.38 2.01
CA ALA A 48 -3.13 -13.05 2.58
C ALA A 48 -1.90 -12.35 1.99
N TRP A 49 -0.81 -13.10 1.79
CA TRP A 49 0.41 -12.64 1.12
C TRP A 49 0.12 -12.12 -0.29
N LEU A 50 -0.46 -12.96 -1.15
CA LEU A 50 -0.76 -12.62 -2.54
C LEU A 50 -1.66 -11.38 -2.61
N HIS A 51 -2.74 -11.38 -1.84
CA HIS A 51 -3.69 -10.27 -1.81
C HIS A 51 -3.04 -8.96 -1.34
N THR A 52 -2.19 -9.02 -0.32
CA THR A 52 -1.50 -7.84 0.21
C THR A 52 -0.46 -7.31 -0.79
N GLY A 53 0.28 -8.21 -1.45
CA GLY A 53 1.18 -7.84 -2.54
C GLY A 53 0.46 -7.16 -3.71
N TRP A 54 -0.71 -7.69 -4.11
CA TRP A 54 -1.53 -7.09 -5.18
C TRP A 54 -2.05 -5.71 -4.79
N ARG A 55 -2.52 -5.54 -3.55
CA ARG A 55 -2.96 -4.23 -3.05
C ARG A 55 -1.83 -3.21 -3.06
N LEU A 56 -0.63 -3.61 -2.64
CA LEU A 56 0.53 -2.74 -2.68
C LEU A 56 0.89 -2.35 -4.12
N GLN A 57 0.94 -3.30 -5.05
CA GLN A 57 1.24 -3.03 -6.45
C GLN A 57 0.21 -2.08 -7.07
N SER A 58 -1.08 -2.35 -6.86
CA SER A 58 -2.16 -1.49 -7.37
C SER A 58 -2.08 -0.06 -6.83
N ALA A 59 -1.75 0.11 -5.55
CA ALA A 59 -1.57 1.43 -4.96
C ALA A 59 -0.34 2.16 -5.53
N ALA A 60 0.75 1.44 -5.79
CA ALA A 60 1.94 1.99 -6.43
C ALA A 60 1.66 2.43 -7.87
N ASP A 61 0.95 1.62 -8.65
CA ASP A 61 0.57 1.93 -10.03
C ASP A 61 -0.34 3.18 -10.08
N GLN A 62 -1.33 3.25 -9.18
CA GLN A 62 -2.19 4.43 -9.05
C GLN A 62 -1.41 5.68 -8.66
N HIS A 63 -0.44 5.56 -7.74
CA HIS A 63 0.41 6.67 -7.35
C HIS A 63 1.29 7.16 -8.52
N ALA A 64 1.85 6.25 -9.32
CA ALA A 64 2.64 6.59 -10.49
C ALA A 64 1.79 7.33 -11.54
N ALA A 65 0.62 6.80 -11.89
CA ALA A 65 -0.30 7.45 -12.82
C ALA A 65 -0.77 8.83 -12.33
N MET A 66 -1.01 8.96 -11.02
CA MET A 66 -1.35 10.24 -10.40
C MET A 66 -0.22 11.25 -10.49
N THR A 67 1.02 10.81 -10.23
CA THR A 67 2.21 11.69 -10.32
C THR A 67 2.36 12.25 -11.73
N GLU A 68 2.19 11.42 -12.76
CA GLU A 68 2.21 11.85 -14.16
C GLU A 68 1.09 12.84 -14.49
N GLU A 69 -0.12 12.64 -13.93
CA GLU A 69 -1.23 13.57 -14.11
C GLU A 69 -0.96 14.94 -13.46
N LEU A 70 -0.35 14.96 -12.27
CA LEU A 70 0.06 16.19 -11.58
C LEU A 70 1.20 16.92 -12.29
N GLU A 71 2.18 16.18 -12.83
CA GLU A 71 3.27 16.78 -13.62
C GLU A 71 2.74 17.46 -14.88
N ARG A 72 1.79 16.83 -15.59
CA ARG A 72 1.10 17.45 -16.73
C ARG A 72 0.34 18.71 -16.32
N LEU A 73 -0.33 18.69 -15.17
CA LEU A 73 -1.05 19.85 -14.65
C LEU A 73 -0.09 20.98 -14.25
N ALA A 74 1.08 20.66 -13.68
CA ALA A 74 2.10 21.64 -13.31
C ALA A 74 2.76 22.31 -14.52
N GLN A 75 2.77 21.65 -15.67
CA GLN A 75 3.26 22.21 -16.95
C GLN A 75 2.23 23.13 -17.63
N GLN A 76 0.97 23.16 -17.18
CA GLN A 76 -0.07 24.03 -17.71
C GLN A 76 -0.04 25.41 -17.04
N ASP A 77 -0.44 26.46 -17.77
CA ASP A 77 -0.48 27.83 -17.26
C ASP A 77 -1.35 27.95 -16.00
N ALA A 78 -0.71 28.29 -14.88
CA ALA A 78 -1.31 28.39 -13.55
C ALA A 78 -2.35 29.53 -13.40
N SER A 79 -2.53 30.36 -14.43
CA SER A 79 -3.34 31.59 -14.34
C SER A 79 -4.85 31.34 -14.28
N ARG A 80 -5.33 30.11 -14.50
CA ARG A 80 -6.74 29.73 -14.34
C ARG A 80 -6.87 28.28 -13.88
N ILE A 81 -6.83 28.04 -12.56
CA ILE A 81 -7.19 26.73 -12.01
C ILE A 81 -8.65 26.43 -12.38
N SER A 82 -8.85 25.47 -13.27
CA SER A 82 -10.18 25.05 -13.69
C SER A 82 -10.81 24.09 -12.67
N PRO A 83 -12.16 23.95 -12.65
CA PRO A 83 -12.83 22.95 -11.81
C PRO A 83 -12.32 21.52 -12.04
N ASP A 84 -11.88 21.19 -13.26
CA ASP A 84 -11.31 19.88 -13.56
C ASP A 84 -9.93 19.70 -12.93
N GLN A 85 -9.10 20.74 -12.90
CA GLN A 85 -7.81 20.71 -12.21
C GLN A 85 -7.98 20.54 -10.68
N VAL A 86 -9.03 21.13 -10.08
CA VAL A 86 -9.36 20.89 -8.66
C VAL A 86 -9.74 19.42 -8.41
N ARG A 87 -10.49 18.79 -9.31
CA ARG A 87 -10.84 17.35 -9.17
C ARG A 87 -9.62 16.45 -9.25
N VAL A 88 -8.65 16.78 -10.12
CA VAL A 88 -7.37 16.08 -10.21
C VAL A 88 -6.62 16.18 -8.87
N LEU A 89 -6.51 17.38 -8.29
CA LEU A 89 -5.87 17.59 -6.99
C LEU A 89 -6.56 16.83 -5.86
N ILE A 90 -7.90 16.84 -5.79
CA ILE A 90 -8.65 16.06 -4.78
C ILE A 90 -8.38 14.56 -4.94
N ARG A 91 -8.34 14.06 -6.18
CA ARG A 91 -8.02 12.67 -6.46
C ARG A 91 -6.59 12.34 -6.05
N ALA A 92 -5.64 13.25 -6.27
CA ALA A 92 -4.25 13.09 -5.86
C ALA A 92 -4.10 12.89 -4.36
N ILE A 93 -4.75 13.75 -3.57
CA ILE A 93 -4.75 13.66 -2.11
C ILE A 93 -5.31 12.31 -1.66
N LYS A 94 -6.39 11.83 -2.30
CA LYS A 94 -6.98 10.52 -1.99
C LYS A 94 -6.02 9.36 -2.29
N VAL A 95 -5.34 9.39 -3.43
CA VAL A 95 -4.36 8.34 -3.81
C VAL A 95 -3.15 8.35 -2.86
N GLN A 96 -2.62 9.52 -2.51
CA GLN A 96 -1.55 9.62 -1.52
C GLN A 96 -1.95 9.07 -0.15
N SER A 97 -3.18 9.37 0.30
CA SER A 97 -3.72 8.82 1.55
C SER A 97 -3.86 7.29 1.51
N GLN A 98 -4.16 6.67 0.36
CA GLN A 98 -4.26 5.22 0.23
C GLN A 98 -2.92 4.51 0.46
N VAL A 99 -1.83 5.03 -0.11
CA VAL A 99 -0.48 4.47 0.10
C VAL A 99 -0.10 4.58 1.57
N LEU A 100 -0.33 5.73 2.19
CA LEU A 100 -0.05 5.94 3.61
C LEU A 100 -0.82 4.96 4.49
N GLN A 101 -2.12 4.76 4.23
CA GLN A 101 -2.99 3.83 4.97
C GLN A 101 -2.49 2.38 4.96
N LEU A 102 -1.81 1.94 3.90
CA LEU A 102 -1.18 0.61 3.85
C LEU A 102 -0.11 0.48 4.96
N TYR A 103 0.71 1.51 5.15
CA TYR A 103 1.81 1.50 6.11
C TYR A 103 1.39 1.82 7.55
N VAL A 104 0.42 2.71 7.76
CA VAL A 104 -0.01 3.10 9.12
C VAL A 104 -1.07 2.17 9.72
N GLY A 105 -1.80 1.42 8.89
CA GLY A 105 -2.87 0.51 9.33
C GLY A 105 -4.11 1.25 9.83
N HIS A 106 -5.14 1.33 8.99
CA HIS A 106 -6.40 2.09 9.19
C HIS A 106 -6.19 3.60 9.49
N PRO A 107 -7.11 4.49 9.05
CA PRO A 107 -6.88 5.92 9.18
C PRO A 107 -7.04 6.40 10.62
N GLN A 108 -5.98 6.98 11.20
CA GLN A 108 -6.19 8.10 12.12
C GLN A 108 -6.55 9.32 11.28
N VAL A 109 -7.83 9.70 11.32
CA VAL A 109 -8.36 11.03 11.69
C VAL A 109 -9.81 11.07 11.18
N GLU A 110 -10.76 10.88 12.08
CA GLU A 110 -12.10 11.48 11.95
C GLU A 110 -11.93 12.99 12.10
N VAL A 111 -12.40 13.77 11.12
CA VAL A 111 -12.68 15.21 11.26
C VAL A 111 -14.19 15.38 11.15
#